data_AF-A0A183HEM8-F1
#
_entry.id   AF-A0A183HEM8-F1
#
_cell.length_a   1.000
_cell.length_b   1.000
_cell.length_c   1.000
_cell.angle_alpha   90.00
_cell.angle_beta   90.00
_cell.angle_gamma   90.00
#
_symmetry.space_group_name_H-M   'P 1'
#
loop_
_entity.id
_entity.type
_entity.pdbx_description
1 polymer ?
#
loop_
_entity_poly.entity_id
_entity_poly.type
_entity_poly.pdbx_seq_one_letter_code
_entity_poly.pdbx_strand_id
1 'polypeptide(L)'
;MASTKNKDENNEENSEMKMEMKTKNDDRYVANEETAEKLLVLTEPVTVLSVACTLDAKGRIFRADDGMAMLLGYVSMSELLGIEILKLIPAVQLEANIEVQYVCALNIRGSSIPVTVKVNTERDPESKWMNFSL
;
A
#
# COMPACT_ATOMS: atom_id res chain seq x y z
N MET A 1 -39.12 76.07 14.67
CA MET A 1 -38.06 75.85 15.66
C MET A 1 -38.08 74.38 16.02
N ALA A 2 -37.07 73.51 15.87
CA ALA A 2 -35.70 73.48 15.32
C ALA A 2 -35.43 71.99 14.98
N SER A 3 -35.00 71.64 13.76
CA SER A 3 -33.61 71.35 13.33
C SER A 3 -33.06 69.94 13.68
N THR A 4 -33.15 69.06 12.66
CA THR A 4 -32.17 68.09 12.11
C THR A 4 -31.29 67.17 12.97
N LYS A 5 -31.22 65.88 12.57
CA LYS A 5 -29.96 65.23 12.15
C LYS A 5 -30.20 63.91 11.37
N ASN A 6 -29.66 63.87 10.16
CA ASN A 6 -29.49 62.68 9.33
C ASN A 6 -28.44 61.73 9.92
N LYS A 7 -28.56 60.44 9.63
CA LYS A 7 -27.41 59.55 9.41
C LYS A 7 -27.82 58.39 8.51
N ASP A 8 -27.26 58.40 7.31
CA ASP A 8 -27.14 57.27 6.40
C ASP A 8 -26.24 56.20 7.01
N GLU A 9 -26.51 54.92 6.74
CA GLU A 9 -25.48 53.88 6.70
C GLU A 9 -26.02 52.67 5.90
N ASN A 10 -25.37 52.43 4.76
CA ASN A 10 -25.53 51.29 3.86
C ASN A 10 -25.24 49.96 4.56
N ASN A 11 -25.94 48.90 4.15
CA ASN A 11 -25.31 47.58 4.04
C ASN A 11 -26.04 46.72 3.01
N GLU A 12 -25.42 46.60 1.83
CA GLU A 12 -25.71 45.58 0.83
C GLU A 12 -25.27 44.22 1.37
N GLU A 13 -26.21 43.42 1.86
CA GLU A 13 -25.94 42.01 2.16
C GLU A 13 -26.03 41.18 0.87
N ASN A 14 -24.83 40.83 0.40
CA ASN A 14 -24.51 39.83 -0.60
C ASN A 14 -25.29 38.52 -0.36
N SER A 15 -26.20 38.17 -1.28
CA SER A 15 -26.98 36.94 -1.20
C SER A 15 -26.10 35.72 -1.51
N GLU A 16 -25.57 35.07 -0.46
CA GLU A 16 -24.96 33.74 -0.58
C GLU A 16 -26.03 32.72 -1.01
N MET A 17 -26.00 32.36 -2.29
CA MET A 17 -26.87 31.33 -2.85
C MET A 17 -26.38 29.95 -2.39
N LYS A 18 -26.96 29.44 -1.31
CA LYS A 18 -26.70 28.10 -0.77
C LYS A 18 -27.25 27.04 -1.74
N MET A 19 -26.41 26.53 -2.64
CA MET A 19 -26.77 25.40 -3.49
C MET A 19 -26.80 24.10 -2.66
N GLU A 20 -28.00 23.67 -2.27
CA GLU A 20 -28.22 22.33 -1.73
C GLU A 20 -28.14 21.30 -2.86
N MET A 21 -27.00 20.62 -2.95
CA MET A 21 -26.82 19.49 -3.84
C MET A 21 -27.51 18.26 -3.23
N LYS A 22 -28.74 17.96 -3.69
CA LYS A 22 -29.47 16.76 -3.29
C LYS A 22 -28.87 15.54 -3.97
N THR A 23 -28.05 14.79 -3.25
CA THR A 23 -27.61 13.45 -3.67
C THR A 23 -28.81 12.52 -3.64
N LYS A 24 -29.21 12.01 -4.81
CA LYS A 24 -30.19 10.93 -4.90
C LYS A 24 -29.48 9.65 -4.45
N ASN A 25 -29.72 9.24 -3.22
CA ASN A 25 -29.41 7.88 -2.80
C ASN A 25 -30.46 6.98 -3.46
N ASP A 26 -30.06 6.22 -4.48
CA ASP A 26 -30.90 5.18 -5.04
C ASP A 26 -30.88 4.01 -4.04
N ASP A 27 -31.90 3.97 -3.17
CA ASP A 27 -32.14 2.95 -2.15
C ASP A 27 -32.49 1.60 -2.80
N ARG A 28 -31.51 0.97 -3.46
CA ARG A 28 -31.60 -0.42 -3.95
C ARG A 28 -30.44 -1.29 -3.51
N TYR A 29 -29.87 -1.01 -2.34
CA TYR A 29 -29.05 -1.99 -1.65
C TYR A 29 -29.94 -2.76 -0.70
N VAL A 30 -30.53 -3.85 -1.21
CA VAL A 30 -31.04 -4.92 -0.37
C VAL A 30 -29.84 -5.47 0.40
N ALA A 31 -29.80 -5.14 1.70
CA ALA A 31 -28.84 -5.71 2.63
C ALA A 31 -29.11 -7.21 2.74
N ASN A 32 -28.32 -8.00 2.03
CA ASN A 32 -27.98 -9.32 2.50
C ASN A 32 -26.77 -9.11 3.41
N GLU A 33 -26.93 -9.40 4.70
CA GLU A 33 -25.87 -9.33 5.71
C GLU A 33 -24.80 -10.39 5.46
N GLU A 34 -24.02 -10.24 4.38
CA GLU A 34 -22.80 -11.00 4.17
C GLU A 34 -21.87 -10.18 3.26
N THR A 35 -20.82 -9.62 3.88
CA THR A 35 -19.61 -9.10 3.22
C THR A 35 -19.83 -8.14 2.05
N ALA A 36 -20.28 -6.92 2.33
CA ALA A 36 -20.07 -5.81 1.39
C ALA A 36 -18.56 -5.50 1.34
N GLU A 37 -17.87 -5.99 0.30
CA GLU A 37 -16.46 -5.69 0.04
C GLU A 37 -16.27 -4.18 -0.15
N LYS A 38 -15.72 -3.51 0.86
CA LYS A 38 -15.44 -2.07 0.81
C LYS A 38 -14.11 -1.85 0.13
N LEU A 39 -14.14 -1.34 -1.11
CA LEU A 39 -12.94 -0.91 -1.84
C LEU A 39 -12.52 0.48 -1.37
N LEU A 40 -11.34 0.59 -0.77
CA LEU A 40 -10.71 1.87 -0.44
C LEU A 40 -9.84 2.30 -1.63
N VAL A 41 -10.23 3.40 -2.29
CA VAL A 41 -9.42 4.04 -3.34
C VAL A 41 -8.63 5.18 -2.70
N LEU A 42 -7.32 5.04 -2.62
CA LEU A 42 -6.41 6.11 -2.20
C LEU A 42 -6.30 7.14 -3.33
N THR A 43 -6.69 8.38 -3.05
CA THR A 43 -6.69 9.51 -4.00
C THR A 43 -5.44 10.37 -3.90
N GLU A 44 -4.60 10.18 -2.88
CA GLU A 44 -3.34 10.90 -2.71
C GLU A 44 -2.16 10.12 -3.30
N PRO A 45 -1.13 10.80 -3.83
CA PRO A 45 0.07 10.14 -4.34
C PRO A 45 0.75 9.39 -3.21
N VAL A 46 0.67 8.06 -3.26
CA VAL A 46 1.39 7.19 -2.33
C VAL A 46 2.88 7.39 -2.61
N THR A 47 3.61 7.89 -1.63
CA THR A 47 5.07 7.92 -1.66
C THR A 47 5.53 6.49 -1.94
N VAL A 48 6.12 6.25 -3.13
CA VAL A 48 6.57 4.92 -3.51
C VAL A 48 7.74 4.56 -2.61
N LEU A 49 7.49 3.68 -1.65
CA LEU A 49 8.52 3.15 -0.77
C LEU A 49 9.19 1.97 -1.48
N SER A 50 10.42 2.18 -1.94
CA SER A 50 11.27 1.10 -2.46
C SER A 50 12.06 0.47 -1.32
N VAL A 51 12.00 -0.85 -1.20
CA VAL A 51 12.67 -1.62 -0.15
C VAL A 51 13.35 -2.83 -0.79
N ALA A 52 14.48 -3.25 -0.25
CA ALA A 52 15.18 -4.45 -0.70
C ALA A 52 15.45 -5.42 0.45
N CYS A 53 15.56 -6.69 0.07
CA CYS A 53 16.08 -7.73 0.94
C CYS A 53 16.90 -8.73 0.11
N THR A 54 17.82 -9.42 0.76
CA THR A 54 18.61 -10.52 0.18
C THR A 54 18.16 -11.81 0.83
N LEU A 55 17.91 -12.83 0.01
CA LEU A 55 17.54 -14.16 0.47
C LEU A 55 18.75 -15.08 0.47
N ASP A 56 18.77 -16.04 1.40
CA ASP A 56 19.67 -17.18 1.33
C ASP A 56 19.18 -18.23 0.31
N ALA A 57 19.97 -19.29 0.12
CA ALA A 57 19.62 -20.38 -0.81
C ALA A 57 18.33 -21.15 -0.43
N LYS A 58 17.78 -20.95 0.76
CA LYS A 58 16.51 -21.53 1.22
C LYS A 58 15.34 -20.55 1.14
N GLY A 59 15.54 -19.37 0.54
CA GLY A 59 14.52 -18.33 0.45
C GLY A 59 14.25 -17.59 1.76
N ARG A 60 15.18 -17.62 2.72
CA ARG A 60 15.06 -16.90 3.99
C ARG A 60 15.80 -15.58 3.92
N ILE A 61 15.28 -14.56 4.58
CA ILE A 61 15.89 -13.22 4.60
C ILE A 61 17.23 -13.29 5.34
N PHE A 62 18.31 -12.99 4.62
CA PHE A 62 19.67 -12.85 5.15
C PHE A 62 20.01 -11.37 5.43
N ARG A 63 19.45 -10.44 4.66
CA ARG A 63 19.57 -8.99 4.83
C ARG A 63 18.26 -8.31 4.43
N ALA A 64 17.92 -7.21 5.09
CA ALA A 64 16.76 -6.40 4.76
C ALA A 64 17.03 -4.93 5.11
N ASP A 65 16.40 -4.03 4.37
CA ASP A 65 16.40 -2.60 4.67
C ASP A 65 15.41 -2.26 5.80
N ASP A 66 15.66 -1.19 6.55
CA ASP A 66 14.75 -0.71 7.61
C ASP A 66 13.33 -0.40 7.08
N GLY A 67 13.24 0.06 5.83
CA GLY A 67 11.95 0.30 5.17
C GLY A 67 11.10 -0.96 5.04
N MET A 68 11.71 -2.14 4.88
CA MET A 68 10.98 -3.42 4.81
C MET A 68 10.33 -3.75 6.15
N ALA A 69 11.04 -3.51 7.26
CA ALA A 69 10.50 -3.71 8.60
C ALA A 69 9.32 -2.77 8.84
N MET A 70 9.47 -1.49 8.50
CA MET A 70 8.38 -0.51 8.61
C MET A 70 7.16 -0.90 7.77
N LEU A 71 7.37 -1.29 6.50
CA LEU A 71 6.30 -1.69 5.59
C LEU A 71 5.48 -2.86 6.14
N LEU A 72 6.17 -3.85 6.70
CA LEU A 72 5.54 -5.08 7.22
C LEU A 72 5.14 -4.96 8.71
N GLY A 73 5.38 -3.82 9.35
CA GLY A 73 4.99 -3.56 10.73
C GLY A 73 5.89 -4.21 11.80
N TYR A 74 7.12 -4.59 11.44
CA TYR A 74 8.15 -5.03 12.39
C TYR A 74 8.85 -3.84 13.04
N VAL A 75 9.37 -4.04 14.25
CA VAL A 75 10.08 -3.01 15.02
C VAL A 75 11.45 -2.71 14.40
N SER A 76 12.13 -3.73 13.86
CA SER A 76 13.45 -3.57 13.24
C SER A 76 13.75 -4.64 12.20
N MET A 77 14.74 -4.39 11.33
CA MET A 77 15.21 -5.36 10.33
C MET A 77 15.69 -6.68 10.95
N SER A 78 16.17 -6.67 12.19
CA SER A 78 16.66 -7.86 12.89
C SER A 78 15.56 -8.91 13.08
N GLU A 79 14.30 -8.50 13.21
CA GLU A 79 13.16 -9.42 13.36
C GLU A 79 12.80 -10.12 12.04
N LEU A 80 13.23 -9.58 10.90
CA LEU A 80 13.00 -10.19 9.59
C LEU A 80 14.01 -11.29 9.27
N LEU A 81 15.18 -11.29 9.93
CA LEU A 81 16.27 -12.22 9.62
C LEU A 81 15.85 -13.67 9.88
N GLY A 82 16.10 -14.54 8.91
CA GLY A 82 15.76 -15.96 8.95
C GLY A 82 14.29 -16.28 8.66
N ILE A 83 13.42 -15.27 8.49
CA ILE A 83 12.05 -15.46 8.02
C ILE A 83 12.07 -15.88 6.54
N GLU A 84 11.29 -16.90 6.22
CA GLU A 84 11.06 -17.35 4.85
C GLU A 84 10.18 -16.35 4.09
N ILE A 85 10.63 -15.90 2.91
CA ILE A 85 9.93 -14.83 2.17
C ILE A 85 8.50 -15.21 1.81
N LEU A 86 8.21 -16.50 1.57
CA LEU A 86 6.88 -17.00 1.25
C LEU A 86 5.89 -16.86 2.42
N LYS A 87 6.36 -16.66 3.65
CA LYS A 87 5.47 -16.34 4.79
C LYS A 87 5.03 -14.89 4.76
N LEU A 88 5.86 -14.01 4.21
CA LEU A 88 5.60 -12.58 4.11
C LEU A 88 4.92 -12.23 2.79
N ILE A 89 5.23 -12.93 1.70
CA ILE A 89 4.68 -12.70 0.37
C ILE A 89 4.35 -14.06 -0.28
N PRO A 90 3.24 -14.71 0.09
CA PRO A 90 2.97 -16.11 -0.30
C PRO A 90 2.89 -16.37 -1.80
N ALA A 91 2.49 -15.37 -2.58
CA ALA A 91 2.33 -15.50 -4.03
C ALA A 91 3.60 -15.16 -4.83
N VAL A 92 4.71 -14.79 -4.18
CA VAL A 92 5.94 -14.44 -4.90
C VAL A 92 6.59 -15.69 -5.50
N GLN A 93 6.99 -15.60 -6.76
CA GLN A 93 7.70 -16.63 -7.48
C GLN A 93 9.18 -16.26 -7.56
N LEU A 94 10.06 -17.03 -6.92
CA LEU A 94 11.49 -16.71 -6.84
C LEU A 94 12.29 -17.16 -8.08
N GLU A 95 11.84 -18.23 -8.73
CA GLU A 95 12.53 -18.86 -9.86
C GLU A 95 11.87 -18.58 -11.22
N ALA A 96 10.91 -17.66 -11.27
CA ALA A 96 10.22 -17.32 -12.49
C ALA A 96 11.03 -16.31 -13.31
N ASN A 97 11.04 -16.47 -14.64
CA ASN A 97 11.59 -15.47 -15.55
C ASN A 97 10.58 -14.32 -15.76
N ILE A 98 10.19 -13.68 -14.65
CA ILE A 98 9.22 -12.60 -14.59
C ILE A 98 9.94 -11.35 -14.11
N GLU A 99 9.91 -10.29 -14.93
CA GLU A 99 10.57 -9.03 -14.61
C GLU A 99 9.97 -8.35 -13.37
N VAL A 100 8.64 -8.35 -13.27
CA VAL A 100 7.88 -7.69 -12.21
C VAL A 100 6.65 -8.52 -11.83
N GLN A 101 6.41 -8.66 -10.53
CA GLN A 101 5.26 -9.37 -9.96
C GLN A 101 4.41 -8.41 -9.12
N TYR A 102 3.09 -8.43 -9.34
CA TYR A 102 2.12 -7.67 -8.54
C TYR A 102 1.44 -8.64 -7.57
N VAL A 103 1.80 -8.55 -6.29
CA VAL A 103 1.40 -9.52 -5.27
C VAL A 103 1.04 -8.80 -3.97
N CYS A 104 0.47 -9.53 -3.02
CA CYS A 104 0.22 -9.02 -1.68
C CYS A 104 1.28 -9.52 -0.70
N ALA A 105 1.89 -8.60 0.02
CA ALA A 105 2.63 -8.90 1.23
C ALA A 105 1.67 -8.96 2.43
N LEU A 106 2.04 -9.70 3.47
CA LEU A 106 1.34 -9.79 4.73
C LEU A 106 2.16 -9.03 5.79
N ASN A 107 1.54 -8.06 6.44
CA ASN A 107 2.15 -7.44 7.61
C ASN A 107 2.06 -8.37 8.83
N ILE A 108 2.74 -8.00 9.92
CA ILE A 108 2.73 -8.76 11.18
C ILE A 108 1.34 -8.93 11.80
N ARG A 109 0.37 -8.08 11.41
CA ARG A 109 -1.04 -8.14 11.83
C ARG A 109 -1.92 -8.96 10.88
N GLY A 110 -1.34 -9.59 9.86
CA GLY A 110 -2.04 -10.39 8.85
C GLY A 110 -2.81 -9.58 7.80
N SER A 111 -2.68 -8.24 7.78
CA SER A 111 -3.30 -7.43 6.72
C SER A 111 -2.50 -7.55 5.43
N SER A 112 -3.20 -7.59 4.29
CA SER A 112 -2.59 -7.60 2.97
C SER A 112 -2.17 -6.19 2.54
N ILE A 113 -0.95 -6.08 2.02
CA ILE A 113 -0.38 -4.86 1.46
C ILE A 113 -0.05 -5.14 -0.01
N PRO A 114 -0.65 -4.41 -0.98
CA PRO A 114 -0.29 -4.57 -2.38
C PRO A 114 1.14 -4.07 -2.60
N VAL A 115 1.97 -4.93 -3.21
CA VAL A 115 3.38 -4.63 -3.50
C VAL A 115 3.74 -5.02 -4.92
N THR A 116 4.70 -4.29 -5.48
CA THR A 116 5.36 -4.63 -6.74
C THR A 116 6.72 -5.22 -6.41
N VAL A 117 7.00 -6.44 -6.87
CA VAL A 117 8.21 -7.19 -6.53
C VAL A 117 9.05 -7.44 -7.78
N LYS A 118 10.34 -7.19 -7.67
CA LYS A 118 11.36 -7.60 -8.64
C LYS A 118 12.28 -8.61 -7.98
N VAL A 119 12.46 -9.77 -8.59
CA VAL A 119 13.34 -10.83 -8.08
C VAL A 119 14.56 -10.91 -8.99
N ASN A 120 15.74 -10.71 -8.42
CA ASN A 120 17.00 -10.91 -9.10
C ASN A 120 17.67 -12.16 -8.51
N THR A 121 18.01 -13.13 -9.36
CA THR A 121 18.79 -14.31 -8.95
C THR A 121 20.21 -14.18 -9.47
N GLU A 122 21.18 -14.19 -8.55
CA GLU A 122 22.59 -14.32 -8.90
C GLU A 122 22.93 -15.81 -8.85
N ARG A 123 23.28 -16.40 -10.01
CA ARG A 123 23.79 -17.78 -10.05
C ARG A 123 25.29 -17.74 -9.87
N ASP A 124 25.79 -18.53 -8.93
CA ASP A 124 27.23 -18.75 -8.78
C ASP A 124 27.79 -19.35 -10.08
N PRO A 125 28.68 -18.66 -10.80
CA PRO A 125 29.25 -19.15 -12.06
C PRO A 125 30.11 -20.42 -11.90
N GLU A 126 30.51 -20.80 -10.69
CA GLU A 126 31.29 -22.02 -10.42
C GLU A 126 30.43 -23.29 -10.26
N SER A 127 29.10 -23.18 -10.29
CA SER A 127 28.19 -24.35 -10.26
C SER A 127 28.22 -25.23 -11.54
N LYS A 128 29.27 -25.11 -12.36
CA LYS A 128 29.47 -25.93 -13.55
C LYS A 128 29.85 -27.36 -13.16
N TRP A 129 28.86 -28.26 -13.25
CA TRP A 129 28.99 -29.67 -13.65
C TRP A 129 30.17 -30.43 -13.02
N MET A 130 29.98 -30.94 -11.80
CA MET A 130 30.67 -32.18 -11.44
C MET A 130 30.10 -33.30 -12.31
N ASN A 131 30.72 -33.51 -13.48
CA ASN A 131 30.54 -34.74 -14.24
C ASN A 131 31.12 -35.88 -13.39
N PHE A 132 30.25 -36.58 -12.66
CA PHE A 132 30.58 -37.91 -12.17
C PHE A 132 30.63 -38.83 -13.38
N SER A 133 31.82 -39.02 -13.95
CA SER A 133 32.09 -40.20 -14.76
C SER A 133 32.10 -41.41 -13.81
N LEU A 134 31.26 -42.39 -14.17
CA LEU A 134 31.09 -43.71 -13.56
C LEU A 134 32.41 -44.41 -13.22
#